data_AF-A0A3D4JKD0-F1
#
_entry.id   AF-A0A3D4JKD0-F1
#
_cell.length_a   1.000
_cell.length_b   1.000
_cell.length_c   1.000
_cell.angle_alpha   90.00
_cell.angle_beta   90.00
_cell.angle_gamma   90.00
#
_symmetry.space_group_name_H-M   'P 1'
#
loop_
_entity.id
_entity.type
_entity.pdbx_description
1 polymer ?
#
loop_
_entity_poly.entity_id
_entity_poly.type
_entity_poly.pdbx_seq_one_letter_code
_entity_poly.pdbx_strand_id
1 'polypeptide(L)'
;MFRVQKYFFILLIISSLACAVPGLTLPEQQIVNTETSIPVFTETFTPTSLPTFTFTPTLIRPTSRPVTDTITPEPISTIDTTLTPALPTNTIEAITITVSRPTNCRIGPGTAYEIAGTLLVDEEATVLGRDPSNRYWYIPNPDPGIDYCWVWGEYATITGNTLVLPVYTPIATSTSTPTALPNVTFDLKGLKSDRCGSDYWVEFQITNTSENKLAFKSVRIEIEDVDTGTKRISTSNNFINRDGCGTYSGVNTLEFEDSTILSAPSIPYNPSGHVIRVFVTACSEADLKGSCRTIRISITP
;
A
#
# COMPACT_ATOMS: atom_id res chain seq x y z
N MET A 1 8.84 -74.24 -55.08
CA MET A 1 7.46 -74.76 -55.01
C MET A 1 7.23 -75.37 -53.63
N PHE A 2 6.95 -74.54 -52.62
CA PHE A 2 6.51 -74.96 -51.28
C PHE A 2 5.31 -74.08 -50.92
N ARG A 3 4.12 -74.66 -51.00
CA ARG A 3 2.87 -73.95 -51.26
C ARG A 3 2.13 -73.62 -49.97
N VAL A 4 2.40 -72.42 -49.48
CA VAL A 4 1.46 -71.39 -49.00
C VAL A 4 -0.02 -71.81 -49.05
N GLN A 5 -0.52 -72.52 -48.03
CA GLN A 5 -1.95 -72.77 -47.87
C GLN A 5 -2.36 -73.08 -46.42
N LYS A 6 -1.82 -72.35 -45.44
CA LYS A 6 -2.29 -72.43 -44.04
C LYS A 6 -2.43 -71.10 -43.28
N TYR A 7 -2.12 -69.96 -43.89
CA TYR A 7 -2.12 -68.66 -43.20
C TYR A 7 -3.28 -67.71 -43.57
N PHE A 8 -4.20 -68.10 -44.45
CA PHE A 8 -5.28 -67.19 -44.89
C PHE A 8 -6.55 -67.23 -44.03
N PHE A 9 -6.58 -68.03 -42.96
CA PHE A 9 -7.75 -68.12 -42.06
C PHE A 9 -7.53 -67.50 -40.66
N ILE A 10 -6.38 -66.85 -40.41
CA ILE A 10 -6.01 -66.29 -39.09
C ILE A 10 -5.99 -64.74 -39.10
N LEU A 11 -6.45 -64.08 -40.18
CA LEU A 11 -6.42 -62.61 -40.32
C LEU A 11 -7.81 -61.94 -40.34
N LEU A 12 -8.84 -62.57 -39.77
CA LEU A 12 -10.21 -62.03 -39.76
C LEU A 12 -10.91 -62.14 -38.38
N ILE A 13 -10.17 -61.95 -37.29
CA ILE A 13 -10.72 -61.75 -35.93
C ILE A 13 -9.99 -60.59 -35.24
N ILE A 14 -10.05 -59.39 -35.83
CA ILE A 14 -9.68 -58.13 -35.17
C ILE A 14 -10.78 -57.11 -35.46
N SER A 15 -11.90 -57.20 -34.73
CA SER A 15 -12.91 -56.16 -34.63
C SER A 15 -13.96 -56.56 -33.58
N SER A 16 -13.73 -56.18 -32.32
CA SER A 16 -14.76 -55.83 -31.32
C SER A 16 -14.18 -55.88 -29.90
N LEU A 17 -13.68 -54.74 -29.40
CA LEU A 17 -13.74 -54.44 -27.97
C LEU A 17 -13.56 -52.92 -27.76
N ALA A 18 -14.66 -52.18 -27.89
CA ALA A 18 -14.75 -50.81 -27.40
C ALA A 18 -15.29 -50.86 -25.96
N CYS A 19 -14.44 -50.53 -24.98
CA CYS A 19 -14.89 -50.30 -23.61
C CYS A 19 -15.24 -48.82 -23.43
N ALA A 20 -16.46 -48.58 -22.99
CA ALA A 20 -17.00 -47.30 -22.56
C ALA A 20 -16.40 -46.90 -21.20
N VAL A 21 -16.15 -45.60 -21.01
CA VAL A 21 -15.79 -45.00 -19.72
C VAL A 21 -16.94 -44.09 -19.26
N PRO A 22 -17.59 -44.34 -18.11
CA PRO A 22 -18.57 -43.43 -17.53
C PRO A 22 -17.88 -42.26 -16.81
N GLY A 23 -18.45 -41.06 -16.95
CA GLY A 23 -17.98 -39.83 -16.31
C GLY A 23 -18.17 -39.81 -14.79
N LEU A 24 -17.25 -39.14 -14.11
CA LEU A 24 -17.31 -38.84 -12.68
C LEU A 24 -17.93 -37.45 -12.47
N THR A 25 -19.04 -37.43 -11.75
CA THR A 25 -19.69 -36.23 -11.21
C THR A 25 -19.04 -35.83 -9.88
N LEU A 26 -18.70 -34.56 -9.69
CA LEU A 26 -18.35 -33.99 -8.38
C LEU A 26 -19.62 -33.78 -7.54
N PRO A 27 -19.61 -34.05 -6.22
CA PRO A 27 -20.63 -33.56 -5.33
C PRO A 27 -20.26 -32.17 -4.81
N GLU A 28 -21.23 -31.27 -4.94
CA GLU A 28 -21.32 -29.93 -4.36
C GLU A 28 -21.56 -30.04 -2.84
N GLN A 29 -20.87 -29.23 -2.03
CA GLN A 29 -21.16 -29.14 -0.60
C GLN A 29 -21.58 -27.73 -0.17
N GLN A 30 -22.75 -27.76 0.46
CA GLN A 30 -23.63 -26.71 0.91
C GLN A 30 -23.10 -26.04 2.19
N ILE A 31 -23.12 -24.71 2.22
CA ILE A 31 -22.68 -23.88 3.35
C ILE A 31 -23.81 -23.78 4.38
N VAL A 32 -23.56 -24.25 5.61
CA VAL A 32 -24.43 -24.02 6.78
C VAL A 32 -23.64 -23.18 7.78
N ASN A 33 -24.07 -21.93 7.98
CA ASN A 33 -23.50 -21.01 8.96
C ASN A 33 -24.18 -21.24 10.31
N THR A 34 -23.40 -21.52 11.36
CA THR A 34 -23.87 -21.41 12.75
C THR A 34 -22.92 -20.50 13.50
N GLU A 35 -23.39 -19.28 13.79
CA GLU A 35 -22.70 -18.31 14.63
C GLU A 35 -22.72 -18.77 16.08
N THR A 36 -21.58 -18.68 16.78
CA THR A 36 -21.57 -18.68 18.25
C THR A 36 -20.56 -17.66 18.76
N SER A 37 -21.10 -16.68 19.48
CA SER A 37 -20.43 -15.54 20.13
C SER A 37 -19.43 -15.98 21.20
N ILE A 38 -18.22 -15.41 21.20
CA ILE A 38 -17.20 -15.61 22.24
C ILE A 38 -17.22 -14.40 23.20
N PRO A 39 -17.15 -14.59 24.53
CA PRO A 39 -17.13 -13.50 25.49
C PRO A 39 -15.82 -12.70 25.44
N VAL A 40 -15.97 -11.38 25.50
CA VAL A 40 -14.89 -10.39 25.62
C VAL A 40 -14.26 -10.47 27.01
N PHE A 41 -12.94 -10.66 27.08
CA PHE A 41 -12.18 -10.49 28.32
C PHE A 41 -11.35 -9.20 28.22
N THR A 42 -11.74 -8.21 29.03
CA THR A 42 -11.05 -6.95 29.25
C THR A 42 -9.82 -7.15 30.13
N GLU A 43 -8.64 -6.92 29.58
CA GLU A 43 -7.39 -6.80 30.35
C GLU A 43 -7.14 -5.33 30.69
N THR A 44 -7.06 -5.05 31.99
CA THR A 44 -6.78 -3.73 32.57
C THR A 44 -5.28 -3.46 32.54
N PHE A 45 -4.84 -2.49 31.74
CA PHE A 45 -3.47 -2.00 31.75
C PHE A 45 -3.30 -0.90 32.81
N THR A 46 -2.43 -1.13 33.79
CA THR A 46 -1.92 -0.07 34.68
C THR A 46 -0.93 0.82 33.93
N PRO A 47 -1.15 2.15 33.84
CA PRO A 47 -0.27 3.04 33.12
C PRO A 47 0.98 3.38 33.94
N THR A 48 2.15 3.11 33.36
CA THR A 48 3.43 3.68 33.81
C THR A 48 3.54 5.13 33.32
N SER A 49 3.63 6.08 34.24
CA SER A 49 3.61 7.52 33.96
C SER A 49 4.86 8.00 33.22
N LEU A 50 4.66 8.61 32.04
CA LEU A 50 5.64 9.39 31.29
C LEU A 50 5.76 10.81 31.92
N PRO A 51 6.94 11.49 31.88
CA PRO A 51 7.06 12.86 32.36
C PRO A 51 6.09 13.80 31.62
N THR A 52 5.25 14.48 32.39
CA THR A 52 4.27 15.47 31.91
C THR A 52 4.92 16.85 31.93
N PHE A 53 5.03 17.48 30.76
CA PHE A 53 5.36 18.91 30.66
C PHE A 53 4.06 19.72 30.73
N THR A 54 3.85 20.39 31.85
CA THR A 54 2.70 21.28 32.07
C THR A 54 3.04 22.68 31.54
N PHE A 55 2.46 23.06 30.41
CA PHE A 55 2.44 24.45 29.96
C PHE A 55 1.22 25.14 30.58
N THR A 56 1.46 26.05 31.52
CA THR A 56 0.42 26.94 32.07
C THR A 56 0.23 28.10 31.09
N PRO A 57 -0.97 28.31 30.51
CA PRO A 57 -1.23 29.50 29.72
C PRO A 57 -1.37 30.72 30.66
N THR A 58 -0.41 31.63 30.61
CA THR A 58 -0.52 32.94 31.25
C THR A 58 -1.34 33.86 30.35
N LEU A 59 -2.57 34.19 30.76
CA LEU A 59 -3.39 35.23 30.14
C LEU A 59 -2.75 36.60 30.33
N ILE A 60 -2.21 37.18 29.26
CA ILE A 60 -1.81 38.59 29.23
C ILE A 60 -3.05 39.42 28.93
N ARG A 61 -3.60 40.06 29.96
CA ARG A 61 -4.70 41.02 29.86
C ARG A 61 -4.18 42.32 29.22
N PRO A 62 -4.79 42.83 28.14
CA PRO A 62 -4.43 44.13 27.60
C PRO A 62 -4.78 45.24 28.60
N THR A 63 -3.79 46.08 28.90
CA THR A 63 -3.90 47.29 29.71
C THR A 63 -4.69 48.35 28.93
N SER A 64 -5.75 48.89 29.53
CA SER A 64 -6.54 49.99 28.97
C SER A 64 -5.69 51.26 28.87
N ARG A 65 -5.62 51.83 27.67
CA ARG A 65 -5.02 53.13 27.38
C ARG A 65 -5.94 54.25 27.90
N PRO A 66 -5.43 55.34 28.50
CA PRO A 66 -6.27 56.43 28.98
C PRO A 66 -6.94 57.17 27.82
N VAL A 67 -8.19 57.53 28.05
CA VAL A 67 -9.04 58.39 27.21
C VAL A 67 -8.38 59.77 27.12
N THR A 68 -8.32 60.33 25.91
CA THR A 68 -7.95 61.73 25.65
C THR A 68 -9.10 62.40 24.92
N ASP A 69 -9.32 63.65 25.29
CA ASP A 69 -10.57 64.38 25.17
C ASP A 69 -11.13 64.57 23.77
N THR A 70 -12.46 64.47 23.76
CA THR A 70 -13.41 64.91 22.75
C THR A 70 -13.26 66.40 22.44
N ILE A 71 -13.11 66.73 21.16
CA ILE A 71 -13.58 68.02 20.62
C ILE A 71 -14.57 67.75 19.49
N THR A 72 -15.78 68.22 19.73
CA THR A 72 -16.94 68.26 18.85
C THR A 72 -16.72 69.28 17.73
N PRO A 73 -16.99 68.91 16.46
CA PRO A 73 -17.46 69.88 15.48
C PRO A 73 -18.95 69.64 15.12
N GLU A 74 -19.70 70.73 15.12
CA GLU A 74 -21.09 70.86 14.67
C GLU A 74 -21.30 70.50 13.18
N PRO A 75 -22.53 70.18 12.75
CA PRO A 75 -22.81 69.76 11.38
C PRO A 75 -22.93 70.96 10.45
N ILE A 76 -22.20 70.95 9.33
CA ILE A 76 -22.42 71.88 8.22
C ILE A 76 -22.63 71.09 6.91
N SER A 77 -23.83 71.29 6.38
CA SER A 77 -24.39 70.97 5.06
C SER A 77 -23.43 70.47 3.98
N THR A 78 -23.64 69.24 3.52
CA THR A 78 -23.10 68.71 2.26
C THR A 78 -24.00 69.09 1.09
N ILE A 79 -23.48 69.95 0.22
CA ILE A 79 -23.99 70.19 -1.15
C ILE A 79 -23.21 69.29 -2.10
N ASP A 80 -23.96 68.40 -2.75
CA ASP A 80 -23.99 68.06 -4.17
C ASP A 80 -22.70 67.80 -4.99
N THR A 81 -22.74 66.64 -5.67
CA THR A 81 -22.01 66.17 -6.85
C THR A 81 -20.47 66.27 -6.87
N THR A 82 -19.81 65.13 -6.64
CA THR A 82 -18.65 64.74 -7.47
C THR A 82 -18.64 63.23 -7.69
N LEU A 83 -18.81 62.83 -8.95
CA LEU A 83 -18.65 61.47 -9.46
C LEU A 83 -17.25 60.95 -9.09
N THR A 84 -17.18 60.06 -8.09
CA THR A 84 -15.99 59.27 -7.84
C THR A 84 -15.92 58.18 -8.92
N PRO A 85 -14.86 58.08 -9.74
CA PRO A 85 -14.69 56.94 -10.62
C PRO A 85 -14.61 55.68 -9.74
N ALA A 86 -15.54 54.75 -9.93
CA ALA A 86 -15.40 53.42 -9.36
C ALA A 86 -14.09 52.83 -9.91
N LEU A 87 -13.12 52.63 -9.03
CA LEU A 87 -11.92 51.86 -9.32
C LEU A 87 -12.38 50.48 -9.80
N PRO A 88 -12.01 50.00 -11.00
CA PRO A 88 -12.34 48.65 -11.40
C PRO A 88 -11.67 47.69 -10.42
N THR A 89 -12.46 47.07 -9.56
CA THR A 89 -12.09 45.81 -8.90
C THR A 89 -11.92 44.80 -10.02
N ASN A 90 -10.68 44.65 -10.49
CA ASN A 90 -10.28 43.52 -11.30
C ASN A 90 -10.40 42.28 -10.42
N THR A 91 -11.59 41.69 -10.36
CA THR A 91 -11.75 40.32 -9.90
C THR A 91 -10.98 39.48 -10.92
N ILE A 92 -9.77 39.03 -10.57
CA ILE A 92 -9.06 38.07 -11.41
C ILE A 92 -9.93 36.82 -11.39
N GLU A 93 -10.65 36.57 -12.49
CA GLU A 93 -11.42 35.35 -12.65
C GLU A 93 -10.47 34.17 -12.47
N ALA A 94 -10.85 33.23 -11.60
CA ALA A 94 -10.08 32.02 -11.39
C ALA A 94 -9.99 31.27 -12.73
N ILE A 95 -8.77 30.90 -13.10
CA ILE A 95 -8.54 30.06 -14.26
C ILE A 95 -8.82 28.63 -13.80
N THR A 96 -9.72 27.93 -14.46
CA THR A 96 -10.15 26.59 -14.03
C THR A 96 -9.82 25.55 -15.07
N ILE A 97 -9.70 24.29 -14.63
CA ILE A 97 -9.41 23.15 -15.48
C ILE A 97 -10.39 22.01 -15.17
N THR A 98 -10.89 21.39 -16.22
CA THR A 98 -11.66 20.14 -16.19
C THR A 98 -11.02 19.14 -17.14
N VAL A 99 -11.33 17.85 -17.02
CA VAL A 99 -10.77 16.81 -17.88
C VAL A 99 -11.85 15.94 -18.50
N SER A 100 -11.65 15.56 -19.77
CA SER A 100 -12.50 14.62 -20.50
C SER A 100 -12.22 13.15 -20.17
N ARG A 101 -11.11 12.88 -19.48
CA ARG A 101 -10.70 11.56 -18.96
C ARG A 101 -9.97 11.75 -17.63
N PRO A 102 -10.07 10.80 -16.68
CA PRO A 102 -9.30 10.85 -15.45
C PRO A 102 -7.80 11.02 -15.77
N THR A 103 -7.19 12.05 -15.19
CA THR A 103 -5.82 12.45 -15.51
C THR A 103 -4.97 12.42 -14.25
N ASN A 104 -3.85 11.71 -14.30
CA ASN A 104 -2.91 11.65 -13.18
C ASN A 104 -2.43 13.05 -12.79
N CYS A 105 -2.47 13.33 -11.49
CA CYS A 105 -1.86 14.49 -10.88
C CYS A 105 -0.49 14.09 -10.32
N ARG A 106 0.59 14.69 -10.81
CA ARG A 106 1.98 14.28 -10.51
C ARG A 106 2.74 15.35 -9.75
N ILE A 107 3.80 14.96 -9.02
CA ILE A 107 4.64 15.92 -8.27
C ILE A 107 5.47 16.86 -9.19
N GLY A 108 5.47 16.62 -10.50
CA GLY A 108 6.10 17.48 -11.50
C GLY A 108 5.47 17.30 -12.90
N PRO A 109 5.78 18.22 -13.84
CA PRO A 109 5.20 18.23 -15.18
C PRO A 109 5.88 17.18 -16.07
N GLY A 110 5.27 16.00 -16.17
CA GLY A 110 5.81 14.92 -17.01
C GLY A 110 5.43 13.54 -16.51
N THR A 111 5.47 12.54 -17.40
CA THR A 111 5.24 11.14 -17.03
C THR A 111 6.34 10.54 -16.15
N ALA A 112 7.52 11.16 -16.10
CA ALA A 112 8.65 10.73 -15.28
C ALA A 112 8.48 11.01 -13.78
N TYR A 113 7.58 11.92 -13.40
CA TYR A 113 7.32 12.29 -12.01
C TYR A 113 6.33 11.32 -11.36
N GLU A 114 6.45 11.06 -10.07
CA GLU A 114 5.52 10.19 -9.33
C GLU A 114 4.09 10.75 -9.31
N ILE A 115 3.10 9.85 -9.24
CA ILE A 115 1.67 10.18 -9.16
C ILE A 115 1.35 10.52 -7.71
N ALA A 116 0.84 11.73 -7.47
CA ALA A 116 0.40 12.23 -6.17
C ALA A 116 -1.13 12.12 -5.97
N GLY A 117 -1.88 12.04 -7.06
CA GLY A 117 -3.34 11.96 -7.06
C GLY A 117 -3.91 11.85 -8.47
N THR A 118 -5.21 12.07 -8.64
CA THR A 118 -5.91 12.03 -9.93
C THR A 118 -6.98 13.12 -9.98
N LEU A 119 -7.01 13.90 -11.07
CA LEU A 119 -8.15 14.76 -11.38
C LEU A 119 -9.18 13.95 -12.18
N LEU A 120 -10.39 13.77 -11.62
CA LEU A 120 -11.45 12.96 -12.24
C LEU A 120 -12.27 13.77 -13.26
N VAL A 121 -13.06 13.06 -14.06
CA VAL A 121 -14.05 13.70 -14.94
C VAL A 121 -15.13 14.36 -14.07
N ASP A 122 -15.68 15.49 -14.55
CA ASP A 122 -16.64 16.34 -13.83
C ASP A 122 -16.09 17.04 -12.57
N GLU A 123 -14.80 16.88 -12.31
CA GLU A 123 -14.07 17.62 -11.27
C GLU A 123 -13.41 18.87 -11.88
N GLU A 124 -13.56 20.00 -11.18
CA GLU A 124 -12.98 21.28 -11.57
C GLU A 124 -11.93 21.70 -10.54
N ALA A 125 -10.76 22.13 -11.01
CA ALA A 125 -9.70 22.66 -10.16
C ALA A 125 -9.25 24.05 -10.64
N THR A 126 -8.82 24.90 -9.70
CA THR A 126 -8.17 26.17 -10.03
C THR A 126 -6.75 25.92 -10.52
N VAL A 127 -6.39 26.53 -11.65
CA VAL A 127 -5.04 26.53 -12.21
C VAL A 127 -4.23 27.66 -11.58
N LEU A 128 -3.13 27.30 -10.95
CA LEU A 128 -2.23 28.21 -10.25
C LEU A 128 -0.96 28.52 -11.05
N GLY A 129 -0.60 27.67 -12.01
CA GLY A 129 0.60 27.83 -12.82
C GLY A 129 0.62 26.92 -14.05
N ARG A 130 1.58 27.16 -14.93
CA ARG A 130 1.82 26.36 -16.14
C ARG A 130 3.28 26.02 -16.32
N ASP A 131 3.57 24.92 -16.99
CA ASP A 131 4.95 24.59 -17.34
C ASP A 131 5.42 25.43 -18.55
N PRO A 132 6.74 25.52 -18.83
CA PRO A 132 7.25 26.31 -19.95
C PRO A 132 6.72 25.89 -21.33
N SER A 133 6.27 24.64 -21.48
CA SER A 133 5.71 24.12 -22.74
C SER A 133 4.20 24.27 -22.87
N ASN A 134 3.49 24.75 -21.83
CA ASN A 134 2.02 24.84 -21.77
C ASN A 134 1.30 23.51 -21.98
N ARG A 135 1.93 22.41 -21.57
CA ARG A 135 1.39 21.06 -21.64
C ARG A 135 0.94 20.52 -20.30
N TYR A 136 1.37 21.13 -19.20
CA TYR A 136 1.04 20.74 -17.84
C TYR A 136 0.60 21.95 -17.01
N TRP A 137 -0.36 21.70 -16.13
CA TRP A 137 -1.01 22.72 -15.32
C TRP A 137 -0.86 22.38 -13.85
N TYR A 138 -0.46 23.37 -13.06
CA TYR A 138 -0.27 23.22 -11.63
C TYR A 138 -1.56 23.59 -10.90
N ILE A 139 -2.07 22.66 -10.10
CA ILE A 139 -3.36 22.76 -9.42
C ILE A 139 -3.23 22.33 -7.95
N PRO A 140 -4.17 22.74 -7.07
CA PRO A 140 -4.40 22.03 -5.81
C PRO A 140 -4.69 20.56 -6.08
N ASN A 141 -4.09 19.67 -5.30
CA ASN A 141 -4.37 18.24 -5.42
C ASN A 141 -5.77 17.94 -4.87
N PRO A 142 -6.66 17.29 -5.66
CA PRO A 142 -7.97 16.88 -5.16
C PRO A 142 -7.88 15.75 -4.10
N ASP A 143 -6.81 14.96 -4.13
CA ASP A 143 -6.59 13.83 -3.24
C ASP A 143 -5.79 14.21 -1.98
N PRO A 144 -6.02 13.54 -0.82
CA PRO A 144 -5.25 13.80 0.40
C PRO A 144 -3.78 13.41 0.24
N GLY A 145 -2.88 14.21 0.81
CA GLY A 145 -1.44 13.95 0.79
C GLY A 145 -0.65 15.19 0.42
N ILE A 146 -0.08 15.20 -0.78
CA ILE A 146 0.65 16.37 -1.32
C ILE A 146 -0.35 17.46 -1.70
N ASP A 147 -0.15 18.69 -1.24
CA ASP A 147 -1.11 19.80 -1.39
C ASP A 147 -1.37 20.24 -2.85
N TYR A 148 -0.39 20.07 -3.74
CA TYR A 148 -0.45 20.54 -5.12
C TYR A 148 0.26 19.60 -6.07
N CYS A 149 -0.20 19.56 -7.31
CA CYS A 149 0.34 18.65 -8.32
C CYS A 149 0.10 19.15 -9.75
N TRP A 150 0.65 18.43 -10.71
CA TRP A 150 0.68 18.74 -12.13
C TRP A 150 -0.21 17.78 -12.91
N VAL A 151 -1.15 18.33 -13.67
CA VAL A 151 -2.03 17.57 -14.57
C VAL A 151 -1.66 17.81 -16.03
N TRP A 152 -1.76 16.76 -16.83
CA TRP A 152 -1.46 16.81 -18.26
C TRP A 152 -2.62 17.45 -19.05
N GLY A 153 -2.29 18.40 -19.91
CA GLY A 153 -3.27 19.22 -20.64
C GLY A 153 -3.95 18.53 -21.83
N GLU A 154 -3.48 17.37 -22.29
CA GLU A 154 -4.00 16.72 -23.51
C GLU A 154 -5.50 16.43 -23.47
N TYR A 155 -6.01 16.05 -22.28
CA TYR A 155 -7.43 15.76 -22.07
C TYR A 155 -8.15 16.88 -21.33
N ALA A 156 -7.46 17.98 -21.05
CA ALA A 156 -7.96 19.04 -20.20
C ALA A 156 -8.57 20.19 -20.99
N THR A 157 -9.65 20.76 -20.46
CA THR A 157 -10.26 22.00 -20.95
C THR A 157 -10.04 23.07 -19.91
N ILE A 158 -9.47 24.21 -20.33
CA ILE A 158 -9.14 25.32 -19.44
C ILE A 158 -10.03 26.51 -19.75
N THR A 159 -10.60 27.07 -18.70
CA THR A 159 -11.42 28.27 -18.77
C THR A 159 -10.65 29.42 -18.14
N GLY A 160 -10.45 30.51 -18.88
CA GLY A 160 -9.73 31.70 -18.42
C GLY A 160 -8.42 31.97 -19.17
N ASN A 161 -7.79 33.11 -18.86
CA ASN A 161 -6.60 33.58 -19.57
C ASN A 161 -5.30 32.95 -19.03
N THR A 162 -4.85 31.84 -19.61
CA THR A 162 -3.63 31.15 -19.16
C THR A 162 -2.34 31.97 -19.27
N LEU A 163 -2.33 33.08 -20.03
CA LEU A 163 -1.15 33.93 -20.17
C LEU A 163 -0.80 34.67 -18.88
N VAL A 164 -1.76 34.86 -17.97
CA VAL A 164 -1.51 35.50 -16.66
C VAL A 164 -0.99 34.52 -15.61
N LEU A 165 -0.97 33.21 -15.91
CA LEU A 165 -0.44 32.21 -14.99
C LEU A 165 1.09 32.31 -14.92
N PRO A 166 1.66 32.20 -13.70
CA PRO A 166 3.10 32.08 -13.55
C PRO A 166 3.59 30.81 -14.26
N VAL A 167 4.74 30.94 -14.93
CA VAL A 167 5.44 29.79 -15.52
C VAL A 167 6.31 29.17 -14.45
N TYR A 168 6.00 27.94 -14.04
CA TYR A 168 6.83 27.17 -13.12
C TYR A 168 7.77 26.29 -13.93
N THR A 169 9.05 26.63 -13.88
CA THR A 169 10.10 25.76 -14.38
C THR A 169 10.30 24.64 -13.37
N PRO A 170 10.07 23.37 -13.72
CA PRO A 170 10.48 22.28 -12.85
C PRO A 170 11.99 22.38 -12.64
N ILE A 171 12.44 22.17 -11.40
CA ILE A 171 13.84 21.89 -11.13
C ILE A 171 14.19 20.68 -12.01
N ALA A 172 15.34 20.74 -12.70
CA ALA A 172 15.81 19.64 -13.50
C ALA A 172 15.74 18.36 -12.67
N THR A 173 14.84 17.46 -13.06
CA THR A 173 14.84 16.09 -12.55
C THR A 173 16.20 15.53 -12.94
N SER A 174 17.03 15.19 -11.95
CA SER A 174 18.06 14.20 -12.20
C SER A 174 17.33 13.04 -12.85
N THR A 175 17.66 12.74 -14.10
CA THR A 175 17.18 11.53 -14.76
C THR A 175 17.84 10.37 -14.01
N SER A 176 17.27 9.99 -12.86
CA SER A 176 17.37 8.61 -12.44
C SER A 176 16.63 7.86 -13.54
N THR A 177 17.39 7.23 -14.43
CA THR A 177 16.93 5.98 -15.01
C THR A 177 16.32 5.23 -13.82
N PRO A 178 15.03 4.84 -13.83
CA PRO A 178 14.54 3.96 -12.80
C PRO A 178 15.42 2.72 -12.90
N THR A 179 16.42 2.64 -12.02
CA THR A 179 17.11 1.40 -11.75
C THR A 179 15.98 0.47 -11.41
N ALA A 180 15.70 -0.49 -12.29
CA ALA A 180 14.67 -1.48 -12.05
C ALA A 180 14.83 -1.92 -10.60
N LEU A 181 13.81 -1.64 -9.78
CA LEU A 181 13.85 -2.01 -8.37
C LEU A 181 14.23 -3.50 -8.38
N PRO A 182 15.33 -3.90 -7.71
CA PRO A 182 15.83 -5.25 -7.87
C PRO A 182 14.69 -6.21 -7.54
N ASN A 183 14.35 -7.07 -8.51
CA ASN A 183 13.28 -8.04 -8.36
C ASN A 183 13.69 -9.02 -7.25
N VAL A 184 13.19 -8.75 -6.03
CA VAL A 184 13.43 -9.59 -4.88
C VAL A 184 12.41 -10.71 -4.84
N THR A 185 12.92 -11.94 -4.80
CA THR A 185 12.13 -13.17 -4.80
C THR A 185 12.71 -14.15 -3.79
N PHE A 186 11.86 -14.99 -3.24
CA PHE A 186 12.24 -16.07 -2.35
C PHE A 186 11.20 -17.17 -2.42
N ASP A 187 11.60 -18.37 -2.07
CA ASP A 187 10.70 -19.50 -1.92
C ASP A 187 10.40 -19.74 -0.44
N LEU A 188 9.18 -20.22 -0.19
CA LEU A 188 8.73 -20.62 1.13
C LEU A 188 8.30 -22.08 1.10
N LYS A 189 8.74 -22.84 2.09
CA LYS A 189 8.33 -24.23 2.29
C LYS A 189 7.87 -24.43 3.73
N GLY A 190 6.58 -24.75 3.89
CA GLY A 190 6.05 -25.15 5.20
C GLY A 190 6.74 -26.40 5.73
N LEU A 191 7.03 -26.42 7.03
CA LEU A 191 7.64 -27.56 7.71
C LEU A 191 6.64 -28.16 8.71
N LYS A 192 6.92 -28.07 10.00
CA LYS A 192 6.14 -28.62 11.11
C LYS A 192 5.71 -27.50 12.07
N SER A 193 4.86 -27.80 13.05
CA SER A 193 4.74 -26.97 14.25
C SER A 193 5.70 -27.44 15.34
N ASP A 194 6.12 -26.50 16.18
CA ASP A 194 6.84 -26.78 17.42
C ASP A 194 6.20 -26.01 18.59
N ARG A 195 6.61 -26.32 19.82
CA ARG A 195 6.02 -25.76 21.03
C ARG A 195 6.99 -25.61 22.19
N CYS A 196 6.65 -24.70 23.09
CA CYS A 196 7.25 -24.61 24.41
C CYS A 196 6.17 -24.26 25.44
N GLY A 197 5.88 -25.19 26.35
CA GLY A 197 4.76 -25.02 27.28
C GLY A 197 3.44 -24.89 26.52
N SER A 198 2.73 -23.77 26.72
CA SER A 198 1.48 -23.45 26.04
C SER A 198 1.64 -22.65 24.75
N ASP A 199 2.87 -22.23 24.40
CA ASP A 199 3.15 -21.53 23.16
C ASP A 199 3.42 -22.53 22.03
N TYR A 200 2.68 -22.41 20.94
CA TYR A 200 2.90 -23.17 19.71
C TYR A 200 3.26 -22.21 18.58
N TRP A 201 4.09 -22.65 17.63
CA TRP A 201 4.39 -21.89 16.41
C TRP A 201 4.56 -22.84 15.24
N VAL A 202 4.42 -22.30 14.02
CA VAL A 202 4.74 -23.01 12.78
C VAL A 202 6.14 -22.65 12.32
N GLU A 203 6.86 -23.65 11.81
CA GLU A 203 8.16 -23.49 11.19
C GLU A 203 8.03 -23.58 9.68
N PHE A 204 8.81 -22.77 8.98
CA PHE A 204 8.91 -22.81 7.53
C PHE A 204 10.33 -22.44 7.11
N GLN A 205 10.78 -23.04 6.01
CA GLN A 205 12.03 -22.66 5.37
C GLN A 205 11.79 -21.50 4.42
N ILE A 206 12.68 -20.50 4.49
CA ILE A 206 12.80 -19.44 3.49
C ILE A 206 14.09 -19.66 2.71
N THR A 207 14.03 -19.53 1.38
CA THR A 207 15.18 -19.62 0.48
C THR A 207 15.24 -18.37 -0.39
N ASN A 208 16.33 -17.63 -0.34
CA ASN A 208 16.46 -16.42 -1.16
C ASN A 208 16.79 -16.76 -2.62
N THR A 209 15.93 -16.36 -3.55
CA THR A 209 16.04 -16.65 -4.99
C THR A 209 16.18 -15.39 -5.83
N SER A 210 16.55 -14.27 -5.22
CA SER A 210 16.58 -12.96 -5.87
C SER A 210 17.57 -12.89 -7.05
N GLU A 211 17.09 -12.58 -8.25
CA GLU A 211 17.85 -12.65 -9.52
C GLU A 211 19.14 -11.81 -9.52
N ASN A 212 19.22 -10.74 -8.71
CA ASN A 212 20.37 -9.83 -8.62
C ASN A 212 21.33 -10.15 -7.46
N LYS A 213 21.26 -11.36 -6.90
CA LYS A 213 22.02 -11.78 -5.70
C LYS A 213 21.80 -10.86 -4.49
N LEU A 214 20.62 -10.27 -4.39
CA LEU A 214 20.31 -9.33 -3.32
C LEU A 214 20.01 -10.08 -2.03
N ALA A 215 20.74 -9.76 -0.96
CA ALA A 215 20.53 -10.34 0.35
C ALA A 215 19.35 -9.71 1.09
N PHE A 216 18.69 -10.48 1.96
CA PHE A 216 17.66 -9.96 2.88
C PHE A 216 18.24 -9.68 4.26
N LYS A 217 17.80 -8.58 4.87
CA LYS A 217 18.30 -8.09 6.18
C LYS A 217 17.18 -7.82 7.19
N SER A 218 15.93 -7.96 6.79
CA SER A 218 14.81 -7.96 7.73
C SER A 218 13.64 -8.78 7.21
N VAL A 219 12.82 -9.22 8.15
CA VAL A 219 11.66 -10.07 7.91
C VAL A 219 10.48 -9.67 8.79
N ARG A 220 9.29 -9.69 8.21
CA ARG A 220 8.01 -9.62 8.91
C ARG A 220 7.26 -10.92 8.66
N ILE A 221 6.75 -11.54 9.72
CA ILE A 221 5.97 -12.76 9.65
C ILE A 221 4.61 -12.46 10.25
N GLU A 222 3.57 -12.55 9.43
CA GLU A 222 2.18 -12.46 9.86
C GLU A 222 1.52 -13.82 9.66
N ILE A 223 0.81 -14.30 10.67
CA ILE A 223 0.02 -15.53 10.59
C ILE A 223 -1.45 -15.24 10.81
N GLU A 224 -2.28 -16.00 10.12
CA GLU A 224 -3.72 -16.10 10.32
C GLU A 224 -4.05 -17.59 10.42
N ASP A 225 -4.47 -18.03 11.60
CA ASP A 225 -5.16 -19.31 11.73
C ASP A 225 -6.57 -19.14 11.16
N VAL A 226 -6.87 -19.85 10.08
CA VAL A 226 -8.15 -19.72 9.36
C VAL A 226 -9.31 -20.32 10.16
N ASP A 227 -9.04 -21.34 10.97
CA ASP A 227 -10.05 -22.08 11.73
C ASP A 227 -10.50 -21.29 12.96
N THR A 228 -9.56 -20.61 13.63
CA THR A 228 -9.87 -19.81 14.83
C THR A 228 -9.96 -18.31 14.57
N GLY A 229 -9.50 -17.82 13.42
CA GLY A 229 -9.37 -16.41 13.09
C GLY A 229 -8.22 -15.69 13.82
N THR A 230 -7.39 -16.41 14.58
CA THR A 230 -6.29 -15.82 15.36
C THR A 230 -5.23 -15.25 14.43
N LYS A 231 -4.86 -13.98 14.66
CA LYS A 231 -3.78 -13.31 13.94
C LYS A 231 -2.62 -12.94 14.85
N ARG A 232 -1.40 -13.16 14.38
CA ARG A 232 -0.18 -12.73 15.08
C ARG A 232 0.82 -12.19 14.08
N ILE A 233 1.69 -11.32 14.56
CA ILE A 233 2.69 -10.64 13.77
C ILE A 233 4.00 -10.55 14.54
N SER A 234 5.11 -10.75 13.86
CA SER A 234 6.44 -10.40 14.33
C SER A 234 7.21 -9.69 13.23
N THR A 235 8.16 -8.85 13.66
CA THR A 235 9.12 -8.17 12.80
C THR A 235 10.49 -8.31 13.42
N SER A 236 11.52 -8.55 12.61
CA SER A 236 12.89 -8.75 13.07
C SER A 236 13.90 -8.36 11.98
N ASN A 237 15.08 -7.91 12.40
CA ASN A 237 16.25 -7.74 11.53
C ASN A 237 17.09 -9.05 11.42
N ASN A 238 16.66 -10.10 12.12
CA ASN A 238 17.30 -11.41 12.11
C ASN A 238 16.29 -12.48 11.68
N PHE A 239 16.79 -13.48 10.96
CA PHE A 239 16.04 -14.64 10.50
C PHE A 239 16.17 -15.75 11.53
N ILE A 240 15.23 -15.77 12.49
CA ILE A 240 15.34 -16.57 13.71
C ILE A 240 14.49 -17.85 13.61
N ASN A 241 15.12 -18.96 13.94
CA ASN A 241 14.49 -20.23 14.29
C ASN A 241 14.55 -20.45 15.81
N ARG A 242 13.42 -20.78 16.41
CA ARG A 242 13.25 -21.20 17.79
C ARG A 242 13.02 -22.71 17.83
N ASP A 243 14.00 -23.45 18.36
CA ASP A 243 13.90 -24.90 18.53
C ASP A 243 13.42 -25.24 19.96
N GLY A 244 12.16 -25.64 20.06
CA GLY A 244 11.46 -25.90 21.32
C GLY A 244 11.57 -24.79 22.37
N CYS A 245 11.81 -25.19 23.62
CA CYS A 245 12.05 -24.27 24.74
C CYS A 245 13.50 -23.76 24.83
N GLY A 246 14.35 -24.15 23.88
CA GLY A 246 15.80 -24.01 23.98
C GLY A 246 16.35 -22.87 23.14
N THR A 247 17.40 -23.21 22.38
CA THR A 247 18.24 -22.25 21.66
C THR A 247 17.54 -21.60 20.49
N TYR A 248 17.77 -20.29 20.38
CA TYR A 248 17.49 -19.54 19.16
C TYR A 248 18.68 -19.69 18.23
N SER A 249 18.42 -20.10 16.99
CA SER A 249 19.39 -20.07 15.90
C SER A 249 18.90 -19.10 14.85
N GLY A 250 19.80 -18.58 14.02
CA GLY A 250 19.40 -17.66 12.98
C GLY A 250 20.57 -16.98 12.31
N VAL A 251 20.25 -16.26 11.26
CA VAL A 251 21.21 -15.45 10.51
C VAL A 251 20.75 -13.99 10.50
N ASN A 252 21.69 -13.05 10.50
CA ASN A 252 21.38 -11.62 10.44
C ASN A 252 21.15 -11.16 8.99
N THR A 253 21.64 -11.96 8.04
CA THR A 253 21.50 -11.72 6.61
C THR A 253 21.19 -13.05 5.95
N LEU A 254 20.20 -13.08 5.06
CA LEU A 254 19.93 -14.21 4.19
C LEU A 254 20.48 -13.89 2.80
N GLU A 255 21.68 -14.39 2.50
CA GLU A 255 22.36 -14.17 1.22
C GLU A 255 21.61 -14.88 0.08
N PHE A 256 22.00 -14.60 -1.16
CA PHE A 256 21.43 -15.27 -2.33
C PHE A 256 21.71 -16.78 -2.32
N GLU A 257 20.71 -17.58 -2.70
CA GLU A 257 20.71 -19.05 -2.65
C GLU A 257 20.80 -19.68 -1.26
N ASP A 258 20.99 -18.88 -0.20
CA ASP A 258 20.95 -19.36 1.17
C ASP A 258 19.52 -19.66 1.61
N SER A 259 19.42 -20.60 2.55
CA SER A 259 18.17 -21.02 3.16
C SER A 259 18.29 -21.09 4.67
N THR A 260 17.23 -20.70 5.38
CA THR A 260 17.14 -20.86 6.83
C THR A 260 15.71 -21.21 7.24
N ILE A 261 15.56 -21.76 8.44
CA ILE A 261 14.26 -22.01 9.06
C ILE A 261 13.85 -20.76 9.83
N LEU A 262 12.57 -20.42 9.77
CA LEU A 262 11.96 -19.35 10.53
C LEU A 262 10.84 -19.90 11.39
N SER A 263 10.74 -19.38 12.61
CA SER A 263 9.59 -19.63 13.49
C SER A 263 8.61 -18.46 13.41
N ALA A 264 7.34 -18.77 13.17
CA ALA A 264 6.26 -17.81 13.26
C ALA A 264 6.06 -17.31 14.71
N PRO A 265 5.36 -16.17 14.89
CA PRO A 265 4.86 -15.78 16.20
C PRO A 265 4.08 -16.90 16.88
N SER A 266 4.16 -17.00 18.22
CA SER A 266 3.45 -18.04 18.94
C SER A 266 1.94 -17.79 19.04
N ILE A 267 1.20 -18.88 19.10
CA ILE A 267 -0.23 -18.97 19.41
C ILE A 267 -0.44 -19.80 20.69
N PRO A 268 -1.42 -19.45 21.55
CA PRO A 268 -1.57 -20.05 22.87
C PRO A 268 -2.40 -21.35 22.85
N TYR A 269 -2.38 -22.10 21.74
CA TYR A 269 -3.14 -23.34 21.56
C TYR A 269 -2.49 -24.20 20.47
N ASN A 270 -2.83 -25.49 20.45
CA ASN A 270 -2.29 -26.45 19.48
C ASN A 270 -2.92 -26.23 18.09
N PRO A 271 -2.13 -25.90 17.04
CA PRO A 271 -2.64 -25.70 15.68
C PRO A 271 -2.79 -26.97 14.85
N SER A 272 -2.60 -28.16 15.42
CA SER A 272 -2.63 -29.40 14.65
C SER A 272 -3.95 -29.58 13.90
N GLY A 273 -3.86 -29.80 12.60
CA GLY A 273 -5.02 -29.90 11.70
C GLY A 273 -5.65 -28.57 11.29
N HIS A 274 -5.23 -27.43 11.86
CA HIS A 274 -5.70 -26.11 11.42
C HIS A 274 -4.95 -25.67 10.16
N VAL A 275 -5.57 -24.82 9.35
CA VAL A 275 -4.95 -24.16 8.21
C VAL A 275 -4.35 -22.82 8.66
N ILE A 276 -3.04 -22.78 8.79
CA ILE A 276 -2.30 -21.56 9.14
C ILE A 276 -1.81 -20.88 7.86
N ARG A 277 -2.34 -19.70 7.55
CA ARG A 277 -1.82 -18.84 6.48
C ARG A 277 -0.66 -18.03 7.03
N VAL A 278 0.48 -18.14 6.38
CA VAL A 278 1.70 -17.40 6.74
C VAL A 278 2.00 -16.41 5.61
N PHE A 279 2.10 -15.14 5.96
CA PHE A 279 2.56 -14.05 5.11
C PHE A 279 3.95 -13.65 5.57
N VAL A 280 4.95 -13.85 4.71
CA VAL A 280 6.33 -13.48 5.00
C VAL A 280 6.69 -12.31 4.10
N THR A 281 7.10 -11.20 4.69
CA THR A 281 7.72 -10.09 3.98
C THR A 281 9.22 -10.13 4.24
N ALA A 282 10.04 -10.30 3.21
CA ALA A 282 11.50 -10.19 3.31
C ALA A 282 11.98 -8.92 2.60
N CYS A 283 12.91 -8.20 3.21
CA CYS A 283 13.38 -6.88 2.77
C CYS A 283 14.91 -6.83 2.69
N SER A 284 15.43 -6.11 1.69
CA SER A 284 16.88 -6.02 1.42
C SER A 284 17.67 -5.20 2.44
N GLU A 285 16.99 -4.38 3.22
CA GLU A 285 17.58 -3.57 4.30
C GLU A 285 16.95 -3.91 5.65
N ALA A 286 17.57 -3.42 6.72
CA ALA A 286 17.02 -3.51 8.07
C ALA A 286 15.72 -2.69 8.21
N ASP A 287 14.97 -2.97 9.27
CA ASP A 287 13.76 -2.23 9.66
C ASP A 287 12.66 -2.22 8.58
N LEU A 288 12.56 -3.31 7.81
CA LEU A 288 11.61 -3.47 6.69
C LEU A 288 11.74 -2.40 5.61
N LYS A 289 12.97 -2.00 5.30
CA LYS A 289 13.30 -0.99 4.26
C LYS A 289 13.91 -1.62 3.01
N GLY A 290 14.11 -0.77 1.99
CA GLY A 290 14.68 -1.17 0.72
C GLY A 290 13.66 -1.90 -0.16
N SER A 291 14.12 -2.89 -0.91
CA SER A 291 13.26 -3.71 -1.76
C SER A 291 12.66 -4.84 -0.94
N CYS A 292 11.33 -4.86 -0.86
CA CYS A 292 10.59 -5.83 -0.06
C CYS A 292 9.64 -6.65 -0.94
N ARG A 293 9.48 -7.93 -0.61
CA ARG A 293 8.46 -8.80 -1.23
C ARG A 293 7.72 -9.56 -0.15
N THR A 294 6.40 -9.67 -0.33
CA THR A 294 5.55 -10.52 0.50
C THR A 294 5.12 -11.76 -0.27
N ILE A 295 5.29 -12.93 0.33
CA ILE A 295 4.82 -14.22 -0.21
C ILE A 295 3.99 -14.91 0.86
N ARG A 296 2.96 -15.60 0.40
CA ARG A 296 2.03 -16.35 1.24
C ARG A 296 2.19 -17.85 1.01
N ILE A 297 2.19 -18.61 2.10
CA ILE A 297 1.96 -20.05 2.08
C ILE A 297 0.84 -20.43 3.05
N SER A 298 0.30 -21.63 2.91
CA SER A 298 -0.60 -22.23 3.90
C SER A 298 0.04 -23.50 4.43
N ILE A 299 0.04 -23.67 5.74
CA ILE A 299 0.62 -24.81 6.45
C ILE A 299 -0.49 -25.47 7.24
N THR A 300 -0.56 -26.79 7.20
CA THR A 300 -1.43 -27.59 8.08
C THR A 300 -0.52 -28.46 8.95
N PRO A 301 -0.21 -28.03 10.19
CA PRO A 301 0.72 -28.71 11.07
C PRO A 301 0.24 -30.08 11.59
#